data_AF-A0A4U9HAS2-F1
#
_entry.id   AF-A0A4U9HAS2-F1
#
_cell.length_a   1.000
_cell.length_b   1.000
_cell.length_c   1.000
_cell.angle_alpha   90.00
_cell.angle_beta   90.00
_cell.angle_gamma   90.00
#
_symmetry.space_group_name_H-M   'P 1'
#
loop_
_entity.id
_entity.type
_entity.pdbx_description
1 polymer ?
#
loop_
_entity_poly.entity_id
_entity_poly.type
_entity_poly.pdbx_seq_one_letter_code
_entity_poly.pdbx_strand_id
1 'polypeptide(L)'
;MKEAGIKVDYVLEFDVPDELIVDRIVGRRVHAPSGRVYHVKFNPPQVEGKDDVTGEALTTRKDDQEETVRKRLVEYHQLTAPLVSYYRKEADAGNTQYHKIDGTRQVNEVSAELASILS
;
A
#
# COMPACT_ATOMS: atom_id res chain seq x y z
N MET A 1 -5.78 21.65 3.05
CA MET A 1 -6.09 21.64 1.60
C MET A 1 -7.24 22.58 1.27
N LYS A 2 -8.43 22.38 1.86
CA LYS A 2 -9.63 23.21 1.61
C LYS A 2 -9.42 24.72 1.87
N GLU A 3 -8.88 25.10 3.02
CA GLU A 3 -8.60 26.51 3.36
C GLU A 3 -7.55 27.16 2.43
N ALA A 4 -6.63 26.35 1.90
CA ALA A 4 -5.62 26.81 0.94
C ALA A 4 -6.16 26.85 -0.51
N GLY A 5 -7.45 26.56 -0.73
CA GLY A 5 -8.07 26.53 -2.06
C GLY A 5 -7.61 25.37 -2.94
N ILE A 6 -6.92 24.36 -2.37
CA ILE A 6 -6.43 23.21 -3.12
C ILE A 6 -7.60 22.25 -3.34
N LYS A 7 -8.02 22.10 -4.59
CA LYS A 7 -9.05 21.15 -5.02
C LYS A 7 -8.43 19.79 -5.33
N VAL A 8 -9.22 18.75 -5.12
CA VAL A 8 -8.87 17.37 -5.42
C VAL A 8 -9.99 16.80 -6.26
N ASP A 9 -9.67 16.39 -7.49
CA ASP A 9 -10.69 15.90 -8.43
C ASP A 9 -11.10 14.46 -8.10
N TYR A 10 -10.15 13.62 -7.69
CA TYR A 10 -10.35 12.21 -7.38
C TYR A 10 -9.71 11.82 -6.06
N VAL A 11 -10.44 11.07 -5.24
CA VAL A 11 -9.98 10.38 -4.04
C VAL A 11 -10.10 8.88 -4.28
N LEU A 12 -8.97 8.19 -4.25
CA LEU A 12 -8.87 6.76 -4.54
C LEU A 12 -8.50 6.01 -3.25
N GLU A 13 -9.47 5.28 -2.70
CA GLU A 13 -9.28 4.42 -1.52
C GLU A 13 -8.88 3.02 -1.97
N PHE A 14 -7.65 2.58 -1.65
CA PHE A 14 -7.23 1.20 -1.86
C PHE A 14 -7.52 0.38 -0.61
N ASP A 15 -8.51 -0.51 -0.72
CA ASP A 15 -8.95 -1.36 0.38
C ASP A 15 -8.19 -2.69 0.36
N VAL A 16 -7.51 -2.99 1.46
CA VAL A 16 -6.78 -4.23 1.65
C VAL A 16 -6.97 -4.68 3.10
N PRO A 17 -7.40 -5.92 3.36
CA PRO A 17 -7.49 -6.47 4.71
C PRO A 17 -6.16 -6.38 5.47
N ASP A 18 -6.22 -6.01 6.76
CA ASP A 18 -5.05 -5.83 7.63
C ASP A 18 -4.12 -7.06 7.64
N GLU A 19 -4.66 -8.27 7.73
CA GLU A 19 -3.85 -9.49 7.75
C GLU A 19 -3.07 -9.68 6.44
N LEU A 20 -3.66 -9.30 5.29
CA LEU A 20 -2.93 -9.30 4.02
C LEU A 20 -1.83 -8.23 3.97
N ILE A 21 -2.05 -7.07 4.62
CA ILE A 21 -1.03 -6.04 4.75
C ILE A 21 0.14 -6.54 5.62
N VAL A 22 -0.16 -7.17 6.76
CA VAL A 22 0.84 -7.75 7.66
C VAL A 22 1.66 -8.80 6.92
N ASP A 23 1.01 -9.79 6.30
CA ASP A 23 1.67 -10.84 5.53
C ASP A 23 2.59 -10.26 4.45
N ARG A 24 2.11 -9.24 3.74
CA ARG A 24 2.84 -8.61 2.63
C ARG A 24 4.06 -7.82 3.10
N ILE A 25 4.00 -7.18 4.26
CA ILE A 25 5.12 -6.38 4.78
C ILE A 25 6.15 -7.28 5.47
N VAL A 26 5.72 -8.21 6.33
CA VAL A 26 6.62 -9.11 7.07
C VAL A 26 7.38 -10.07 6.13
N GLY A 27 6.76 -10.43 5.01
CA GLY A 27 7.39 -11.25 3.98
C GLY A 27 8.45 -10.53 3.14
N ARG A 28 8.61 -9.21 3.27
CA ARG A 28 9.55 -8.41 2.48
C ARG A 28 11.01 -8.72 2.85
N ARG A 29 11.87 -8.79 1.85
CA ARG A 29 13.32 -8.94 1.97
C ARG A 29 14.00 -7.91 1.07
N VAL A 30 15.13 -7.37 1.50
CA VAL A 30 15.81 -6.28 0.80
C VAL A 30 17.30 -6.58 0.71
N HIS A 31 17.87 -6.37 -0.47
CA HIS A 31 19.31 -6.34 -0.65
C HIS A 31 19.79 -4.90 -0.44
N ALA A 32 20.26 -4.59 0.78
CA ALA A 32 20.56 -3.22 1.22
C ALA A 32 21.48 -2.40 0.29
N PRO A 33 22.56 -2.96 -0.30
CA PRO A 33 23.44 -2.21 -1.20
C PRO A 33 22.77 -1.76 -2.50
N SER A 34 21.81 -2.53 -3.01
CA SER A 34 21.17 -2.25 -4.31
C SER A 34 19.75 -1.69 -4.22
N GLY A 35 19.09 -1.87 -3.07
CA GLY A 35 17.67 -1.55 -2.89
C GLY A 35 16.70 -2.57 -3.51
N ARG A 36 17.16 -3.64 -4.17
CA ARG A 36 16.29 -4.71 -4.69
C ARG A 36 15.43 -5.31 -3.57
N VAL A 37 14.17 -5.59 -3.90
CA VAL A 37 13.17 -6.09 -2.96
C VAL A 37 12.63 -7.43 -3.44
N TYR A 38 12.54 -8.37 -2.51
CA TYR A 38 11.97 -9.69 -2.69
C TYR A 38 10.83 -9.88 -1.68
N HIS A 39 10.04 -10.92 -1.89
CA HIS A 39 9.03 -11.36 -0.94
C HIS A 39 9.05 -12.88 -0.84
N VAL A 40 9.11 -13.44 0.36
CA VAL A 40 9.22 -14.90 0.59
C VAL A 40 8.11 -15.78 -0.01
N LYS A 41 7.07 -15.19 -0.60
CA LYS A 41 5.88 -15.87 -1.14
C LYS A 41 5.51 -15.33 -2.52
N PHE A 42 5.39 -14.01 -2.65
CA PHE A 42 4.91 -13.37 -3.87
C PHE A 42 6.02 -13.08 -4.89
N ASN A 43 7.28 -12.97 -4.46
CA ASN A 43 8.43 -12.74 -5.32
C ASN A 43 9.70 -13.30 -4.65
N PRO A 44 9.76 -14.64 -4.45
CA PRO A 44 10.86 -15.23 -3.69
C PRO A 44 12.18 -15.09 -4.47
N PRO A 45 13.32 -14.94 -3.76
CA PRO A 45 14.61 -15.04 -4.42
C PRO A 45 14.82 -16.45 -4.98
N GLN A 46 15.67 -16.60 -5.98
CA GLN A 46 16.06 -17.88 -6.56
C GLN A 46 16.72 -18.80 -5.52
N VAL A 47 17.50 -18.20 -4.61
CA VAL A 47 18.11 -18.90 -3.47
C VAL A 47 17.64 -18.23 -2.19
N GLU A 48 17.12 -19.03 -1.26
CA GLU A 48 16.56 -18.52 -0.01
C GLU A 48 17.56 -17.63 0.75
N GLY A 49 17.11 -16.42 1.08
CA GLY A 49 17.91 -15.44 1.83
C GLY A 49 19.04 -14.79 1.02
N LYS A 50 19.12 -15.00 -0.30
CA LYS A 50 20.17 -14.45 -1.16
C LYS A 50 19.63 -13.54 -2.25
N ASP A 51 20.40 -12.50 -2.57
CA ASP A 51 20.12 -11.67 -3.72
C ASP A 51 20.45 -12.41 -5.02
N ASP A 52 19.54 -12.38 -6.00
CA ASP A 52 19.66 -13.13 -7.25
C ASP A 52 20.82 -12.66 -8.14
N VAL A 53 21.32 -11.43 -7.95
CA VAL A 53 22.38 -10.85 -8.78
C VAL A 53 23.75 -11.00 -8.12
N THR A 54 23.86 -10.74 -6.82
CA THR A 54 25.15 -10.72 -6.12
C THR A 54 25.41 -11.96 -5.27
N GLY A 55 24.38 -12.74 -4.92
CA GLY A 55 24.49 -13.84 -3.95
C GLY A 55 24.72 -13.38 -2.50
N GLU A 56 24.64 -12.06 -2.24
CA GLU A 56 24.75 -11.49 -0.91
C GLU A 56 23.49 -11.75 -0.08
N ALA A 57 23.59 -11.60 1.25
CA ALA A 57 22.48 -11.87 2.14
C ALA A 57 21.38 -10.79 2.03
N LEU A 58 20.13 -11.23 1.95
CA LEU A 58 18.97 -10.37 2.08
C LEU A 58 18.69 -10.09 3.57
N THR A 59 18.19 -8.89 3.85
CA THR A 59 17.77 -8.48 5.19
C THR A 59 16.30 -8.08 5.22
N THR A 60 15.72 -8.05 6.41
CA THR A 60 14.44 -7.39 6.66
C THR A 60 14.70 -5.96 7.10
N ARG A 61 13.79 -5.04 6.79
CA ARG A 61 13.85 -3.69 7.37
C ARG A 61 13.35 -3.74 8.81
N LYS A 62 13.84 -2.83 9.66
CA LYS A 62 13.42 -2.77 11.07
C LYS A 62 11.93 -2.47 11.20
N ASP A 63 11.35 -1.70 10.28
CA ASP A 63 9.93 -1.35 10.26
C ASP A 63 9.02 -2.45 9.70
N ASP A 64 9.59 -3.55 9.19
CA ASP A 64 8.84 -4.71 8.68
C ASP A 64 8.56 -5.77 9.76
N GLN A 65 8.92 -5.50 11.02
CA GLN A 65 8.54 -6.38 12.14
C GLN A 65 7.04 -6.35 12.37
N GLU A 66 6.42 -7.52 12.56
CA GLU A 66 4.96 -7.66 12.69
C GLU A 66 4.36 -6.72 13.73
N GLU A 67 4.95 -6.63 14.92
CA GLU A 67 4.50 -5.72 15.98
C GLU A 67 4.48 -4.26 15.51
N THR A 68 5.52 -3.84 14.78
CA THR A 68 5.61 -2.48 14.22
C THR A 68 4.54 -2.25 13.16
N VAL A 69 4.30 -3.24 12.28
CA VAL A 69 3.26 -3.16 11.25
C VAL A 69 1.87 -3.05 11.87
N ARG A 70 1.56 -3.93 12.84
CA ARG A 70 0.26 -3.91 13.53
C ARG A 70 0.03 -2.60 14.28
N LYS A 71 1.05 -2.06 14.96
CA LYS A 71 0.96 -0.75 15.61
C LYS A 71 0.63 0.36 14.61
N ARG A 72 1.29 0.37 13.45
CA ARG A 72 1.00 1.35 12.38
C ARG A 72 -0.40 1.21 11.81
N LEU A 73 -0.93 -0.01 11.69
CA LEU A 73 -2.31 -0.25 11.26
C LEU A 73 -3.32 0.30 12.27
N VAL A 74 -3.07 0.09 13.57
CA VAL A 74 -3.91 0.70 14.63
C VAL A 74 -3.90 2.22 14.54
N GLU A 75 -2.72 2.84 14.40
CA GLU A 75 -2.60 4.30 14.23
C GLU A 75 -3.30 4.80 12.95
N TYR A 76 -3.20 4.05 11.85
CA TYR A 76 -3.90 4.35 10.60
C TYR A 76 -5.42 4.35 10.79
N HIS A 77 -5.99 3.33 11.44
CA HIS A 77 -7.43 3.25 11.69
C HIS A 77 -7.94 4.35 12.63
N GLN A 78 -7.11 4.79 13.57
CA GLN A 78 -7.47 5.87 14.49
C GLN A 78 -7.43 7.26 13.85
N LEU A 79 -6.38 7.54 13.05
CA LEU A 79 -6.07 8.90 12.60
C LEU A 79 -6.44 9.13 11.12
N THR A 80 -6.34 8.09 10.30
CA THR A 80 -6.43 8.19 8.84
C THR A 80 -7.76 7.69 8.31
N ALA A 81 -8.32 6.60 8.87
CA ALA A 81 -9.64 6.10 8.44
C ALA A 81 -10.78 7.14 8.57
N PRO A 82 -10.80 8.10 9.50
CA PRO A 82 -11.79 9.17 9.50
C PRO A 82 -11.78 10.04 8.21
N LEU A 83 -10.65 10.11 7.49
CA LEU A 83 -10.56 10.81 6.21
C LEU A 83 -11.42 10.15 5.13
N VAL A 84 -11.65 8.83 5.22
CA VAL A 84 -12.58 8.13 4.32
C VAL A 84 -13.97 8.73 4.46
N SER A 85 -14.46 8.86 5.70
CA SER A 85 -15.77 9.47 5.97
C SER A 85 -15.82 10.94 5.52
N TYR A 86 -14.73 11.69 5.66
CA TYR A 86 -14.64 13.06 5.20
C TYR A 86 -14.77 13.17 3.68
N TYR A 87 -13.98 12.40 2.91
CA TYR A 87 -14.00 12.49 1.45
C TYR A 87 -15.24 11.89 0.81
N ARG A 88 -15.89 10.90 1.43
CA ARG A 88 -17.22 10.45 1.01
C ARG A 88 -18.25 11.58 1.09
N LYS A 89 -18.25 12.34 2.19
CA LYS A 89 -19.14 13.52 2.33
C LYS A 89 -18.81 14.62 1.32
N GLU A 90 -17.54 14.87 1.03
CA GLU A 90 -17.17 15.84 -0.01
C GLU A 90 -17.59 15.36 -1.41
N ALA A 91 -17.58 14.05 -1.68
CA ALA A 91 -18.10 13.48 -2.92
C ALA A 91 -19.63 13.57 -3.01
N ASP A 92 -20.35 13.28 -1.92
CA ASP A 92 -21.81 13.47 -1.84
C ASP A 92 -22.22 14.93 -2.05
N ALA A 93 -21.36 15.87 -1.64
CA ALA A 93 -21.52 17.30 -1.87
C ALA A 93 -21.09 17.77 -3.29
N GLY A 94 -20.58 16.86 -4.13
CA GLY A 94 -20.12 17.16 -5.49
C GLY A 94 -18.78 17.90 -5.58
N ASN A 95 -17.99 17.92 -4.51
CA ASN A 95 -16.70 18.64 -4.47
C ASN A 95 -15.53 17.80 -5.01
N THR A 96 -15.68 16.47 -5.08
CA THR A 96 -14.67 15.52 -5.55
C THR A 96 -15.34 14.23 -6.03
N GLN A 97 -14.62 13.35 -6.71
CA GLN A 97 -15.06 12.00 -7.01
C GLN A 97 -14.37 11.01 -6.07
N TYR A 98 -15.11 10.08 -5.51
CA TYR A 98 -14.59 9.08 -4.58
C TYR A 98 -14.75 7.68 -5.16
N HIS A 99 -13.65 6.93 -5.21
CA HIS A 99 -13.63 5.54 -5.68
C HIS A 99 -12.94 4.64 -4.67
N LYS A 100 -13.61 3.55 -4.30
CA LYS A 100 -13.02 2.46 -3.52
C LYS A 100 -12.58 1.36 -4.46
N ILE A 101 -11.32 0.95 -4.34
CA ILE A 101 -10.63 -0.01 -5.21
C ILE A 101 -10.18 -1.19 -4.37
N ASP A 102 -10.47 -2.40 -4.83
CA ASP A 102 -9.96 -3.63 -4.21
C ASP A 102 -8.46 -3.78 -4.49
N GLY A 103 -7.63 -3.52 -3.48
CA GLY A 103 -6.18 -3.58 -3.56
C GLY A 103 -5.60 -5.01 -3.46
N THR A 104 -6.45 -6.03 -3.34
CA THR A 104 -6.01 -7.44 -3.29
C THR A 104 -5.82 -8.06 -4.68
N ARG A 105 -6.32 -7.39 -5.72
CA ARG A 105 -6.26 -7.83 -7.12
C ARG A 105 -4.88 -7.67 -7.74
N GLN A 106 -4.69 -8.28 -8.91
CA GLN A 106 -3.44 -8.15 -9.66
C GLN A 106 -3.18 -6.71 -10.09
N VAL A 107 -1.92 -6.30 -10.11
CA VAL A 107 -1.52 -4.92 -10.46
C VAL A 107 -2.10 -4.50 -11.82
N ASN A 108 -2.03 -5.37 -12.83
CA ASN A 108 -2.53 -5.06 -14.18
C ASN A 108 -4.05 -4.78 -14.18
N GLU A 109 -4.81 -5.49 -13.36
CA GLU A 109 -6.25 -5.30 -13.23
C GLU A 109 -6.58 -3.98 -12.54
N VAL A 110 -5.90 -3.69 -11.42
CA VAL A 110 -6.05 -2.44 -10.68
C VAL A 110 -5.65 -1.24 -11.57
N SER A 111 -4.57 -1.38 -12.34
CA SER A 111 -4.14 -0.35 -13.30
C SER A 111 -5.18 -0.10 -14.39
N ALA A 112 -5.85 -1.14 -14.90
CA ALA A 112 -6.90 -0.99 -15.90
C ALA A 112 -8.14 -0.29 -15.33
N GLU A 113 -8.53 -0.63 -14.10
CA GLU A 113 -9.63 0.05 -13.39
C GLU A 113 -9.32 1.53 -13.15
N LEU A 114 -8.11 1.85 -12.69
CA LEU A 114 -7.65 3.23 -12.53
C LEU A 114 -7.71 4.02 -13.84
N ALA A 115 -7.29 3.41 -14.95
CA ALA A 115 -7.36 4.04 -16.26
C ALA A 115 -8.81 4.36 -16.68
N SER A 116 -9.77 3.50 -16.31
CA SER A 116 -11.20 3.74 -16.56
C SER A 116 -11.81 4.81 -15.64
N ILE A 117 -11.31 4.97 -14.41
CA ILE A 117 -11.79 5.99 -13.47
C ILE A 117 -11.28 7.38 -13.86
N LEU A 118 -10.03 7.44 -14.35
CA LEU A 118 -9.32 8.70 -14.60
C LEU A 118 -9.40 9.17 -16.06
N SER A 119 -10.09 8.43 -16.93
CA SER A 119 -10.34 8.79 -18.34
C SER A 119 -11.43 9.84 -18.47
#